data_AF-A0A259NRC5-F1
#
_entry.id   AF-A0A259NRC5-F1
#
_cell.length_a   1.000
_cell.length_b   1.000
_cell.length_c   1.000
_cell.angle_alpha   90.00
_cell.angle_beta   90.00
_cell.angle_gamma   90.00
#
_symmetry.space_group_name_H-M   'P 1'
#
loop_
_entity.id
_entity.type
_entity.pdbx_description
1 polymer ?
#
loop_
_entity_poly.entity_id
_entity_poly.type
_entity_poly.pdbx_seq_one_letter_code
_entity_poly.pdbx_strand_id
1 'polypeptide(L)'
;MALYSFIERNFFYTLNRKIAGNMLFIAVFFALALWMAYPESPERGLWWCLLIAGSVAFIFTGFYLQHLIVRPVQALVGTLHESNRQGADLSQRLPAFTFDEFRTLSEEFNYFVAQLSEVLGKVHQQAQDNHEINEQVSAAVKQTRRNLQDTEQRNQQIRRDS
;
A
#
# COMPACT_ATOMS: atom_id res chain seq x y z
N MET A 1 -23.74 4.90 15.20
CA MET A 1 -22.32 4.54 15.01
C MET A 1 -21.98 3.16 15.58
N ALA A 2 -22.24 2.86 16.86
CA ALA A 2 -21.86 1.58 17.50
C ALA A 2 -22.48 0.30 16.89
N LEU A 3 -23.74 0.36 16.43
CA LEU A 3 -24.43 -0.81 15.85
C LEU A 3 -23.86 -1.19 14.47
N TYR A 4 -23.53 -0.18 13.65
CA TYR A 4 -22.91 -0.38 12.34
C TYR A 4 -21.51 -0.99 12.47
N SER A 5 -20.68 -0.43 13.37
CA SER A 5 -19.35 -0.96 13.65
C SER A 5 -19.36 -2.36 14.27
N PHE A 6 -20.40 -2.72 15.04
CA PHE A 6 -20.53 -4.05 15.63
C PHE A 6 -20.93 -5.10 14.59
N ILE A 7 -21.90 -4.77 13.73
CA ILE A 7 -22.29 -5.63 12.60
C ILE A 7 -21.13 -5.78 11.61
N GLU A 8 -20.39 -4.70 11.34
CA GLU A 8 -19.21 -4.73 10.47
C GLU A 8 -18.12 -5.64 11.05
N ARG A 9 -17.80 -5.50 12.34
CA ARG A 9 -16.81 -6.37 13.00
C ARG A 9 -17.23 -7.83 13.09
N ASN A 10 -18.50 -8.11 13.34
CA ASN A 10 -18.95 -9.47 13.64
C ASN A 10 -19.32 -10.27 12.37
N PHE A 11 -19.92 -9.60 11.37
CA PHE A 11 -20.43 -10.25 10.15
C PHE A 11 -19.63 -9.90 8.89
N PHE A 12 -19.03 -8.72 8.78
CA PHE A 12 -18.39 -8.21 7.56
C PHE A 12 -16.90 -7.89 7.73
N TYR A 13 -16.20 -8.65 8.57
CA TYR A 13 -14.77 -8.47 8.83
C TYR A 13 -13.90 -8.72 7.59
N THR A 14 -14.40 -9.44 6.59
CA THR A 14 -13.66 -9.72 5.35
C THR A 14 -14.45 -9.32 4.12
N LEU A 15 -13.73 -8.89 3.09
CA LEU A 15 -14.23 -8.65 1.74
C LEU A 15 -14.94 -9.88 1.22
N ASN A 16 -14.39 -11.07 1.48
CA ASN A 16 -15.01 -12.32 1.09
C ASN A 16 -16.41 -12.49 1.72
N ARG A 17 -16.60 -12.14 3.00
CA ARG A 17 -17.93 -12.18 3.64
C ARG A 17 -18.89 -11.12 3.05
N LYS A 18 -18.38 -9.95 2.67
CA LYS A 18 -19.17 -8.91 1.97
C LYS A 18 -19.64 -9.40 0.59
N ILE A 19 -18.76 -10.07 -0.16
CA ILE A 19 -19.09 -10.69 -1.45
C ILE A 19 -20.05 -11.86 -1.27
N ALA A 20 -19.78 -12.77 -0.34
CA ALA A 20 -20.61 -13.92 -0.04
C ALA A 20 -22.01 -13.51 0.42
N GLY A 21 -22.14 -12.45 1.22
CA GLY A 21 -23.43 -11.88 1.61
C GLY A 21 -24.25 -11.39 0.41
N ASN A 22 -23.59 -10.79 -0.58
CA ASN A 22 -24.24 -10.37 -1.81
C ASN A 22 -24.64 -11.57 -2.70
N MET A 23 -23.78 -12.58 -2.78
CA MET A 23 -24.07 -13.82 -3.50
C MET A 23 -25.23 -14.58 -2.85
N LEU A 24 -25.29 -14.61 -1.52
CA LEU A 24 -26.41 -15.18 -0.76
C LEU A 24 -27.70 -14.39 -1.00
N PHE A 25 -27.64 -13.06 -1.06
CA PHE A 25 -28.79 -12.21 -1.38
C PHE A 25 -29.38 -12.56 -2.75
N ILE A 26 -28.54 -12.69 -3.79
CA ILE A 26 -28.98 -13.14 -5.12
C ILE A 26 -29.52 -14.58 -5.05
N ALA A 27 -28.85 -15.49 -4.34
CA ALA A 27 -29.27 -16.88 -4.22
C ALA A 27 -30.64 -17.03 -3.55
N VAL A 28 -30.93 -16.23 -2.51
CA VAL A 28 -32.24 -16.19 -1.86
C VAL A 28 -33.30 -15.65 -2.81
N PHE A 29 -33.00 -14.57 -3.55
CA PHE A 29 -33.92 -14.02 -4.55
C PHE A 29 -34.23 -15.07 -5.64
N PHE A 30 -33.21 -15.78 -6.11
CA PHE A 30 -33.35 -16.84 -7.11
C PHE A 30 -34.13 -18.05 -6.57
N ALA A 31 -33.88 -18.47 -5.33
CA ALA A 31 -34.63 -19.55 -4.68
C ALA A 31 -36.11 -19.18 -4.50
N LEU A 32 -36.41 -17.95 -4.11
CA LEU A 32 -37.79 -17.43 -4.05
C LEU A 32 -38.44 -17.44 -5.42
N ALA A 33 -37.71 -17.04 -6.47
CA ALA A 33 -38.20 -17.11 -7.84
C ALA A 33 -38.52 -18.54 -8.27
N LEU A 34 -37.67 -19.53 -7.95
CA LEU A 34 -37.92 -20.94 -8.23
C LEU A 34 -39.10 -21.50 -7.44
N TRP A 35 -39.19 -21.17 -6.15
CA TRP A 35 -40.31 -21.62 -5.32
C TRP A 35 -41.65 -21.07 -5.83
N MET A 36 -41.66 -19.81 -6.25
CA MET A 36 -42.81 -19.16 -6.86
C MET A 36 -43.11 -19.64 -8.30
N ALA A 37 -42.13 -20.28 -8.95
CA ALA A 37 -42.29 -20.90 -10.26
C ALA A 37 -42.93 -22.30 -10.23
N TYR A 38 -42.85 -22.99 -9.08
CA TYR A 38 -43.34 -24.35 -8.90
C TYR A 38 -44.88 -24.55 -8.96
N PRO A 39 -45.76 -23.61 -8.53
CA PRO A 39 -47.21 -23.84 -8.57
C PRO A 39 -47.80 -23.79 -10.00
N GLU A 40 -48.71 -24.73 -10.29
CA GLU A 40 -49.38 -24.99 -11.59
C GLU A 40 -50.26 -23.83 -12.12
N SER A 41 -50.56 -22.80 -11.32
CA SER A 41 -51.36 -21.62 -11.74
C SER A 41 -50.64 -20.30 -11.42
N PRO A 42 -49.60 -19.96 -12.19
CA PRO A 42 -48.89 -18.71 -11.98
C PRO A 42 -49.77 -17.49 -12.29
N GLU A 43 -50.02 -16.65 -11.30
CA GLU A 43 -50.61 -15.33 -11.51
C GLU A 43 -49.65 -14.49 -12.37
N ARG A 44 -50.03 -14.19 -13.62
CA ARG A 44 -49.18 -13.46 -14.59
C ARG A 44 -48.68 -12.12 -14.05
N GLY A 45 -49.44 -11.46 -13.18
CA GLY A 45 -49.04 -10.19 -12.56
C GLY A 45 -47.86 -10.34 -11.59
N LEU A 46 -47.85 -11.43 -10.80
CA LEU A 46 -46.82 -11.71 -9.80
C LEU A 46 -45.45 -11.96 -10.47
N TRP A 47 -45.44 -12.55 -11.67
CA TRP A 47 -44.21 -12.75 -12.47
C TRP A 47 -43.56 -11.47 -12.95
N TRP A 48 -44.36 -10.50 -13.44
CA TRP A 48 -43.83 -9.20 -13.85
C TRP A 48 -43.27 -8.42 -12.64
N CYS A 49 -43.96 -8.49 -11.50
CA CYS A 49 -43.45 -7.91 -10.26
C CYS A 49 -42.11 -8.55 -9.85
N LEU A 50 -41.99 -9.87 -9.93
CA LEU A 50 -40.75 -10.58 -9.61
C LEU A 50 -39.61 -10.25 -10.59
N LEU A 51 -39.90 -10.15 -11.89
CA LEU A 51 -38.90 -9.78 -12.90
C LEU A 51 -38.36 -8.36 -12.63
N ILE A 52 -39.24 -7.40 -12.37
CA ILE A 52 -38.86 -6.02 -12.04
C ILE A 52 -38.05 -5.99 -10.73
N ALA A 53 -38.55 -6.65 -9.68
CA ALA A 53 -37.84 -6.72 -8.40
C ALA A 53 -36.45 -7.34 -8.55
N GLY A 54 -36.31 -8.40 -9.36
CA GLY A 54 -35.03 -9.06 -9.62
C GLY A 54 -34.06 -8.20 -10.41
N SER A 55 -34.57 -7.47 -11.40
CA SER A 55 -33.75 -6.52 -12.18
C SER A 55 -33.24 -5.38 -11.30
N VAL A 56 -34.09 -4.84 -10.43
CA VAL A 56 -33.71 -3.81 -9.46
C VAL A 56 -32.68 -4.35 -8.46
N ALA A 57 -32.91 -5.54 -7.90
CA ALA A 57 -31.99 -6.19 -6.99
C ALA A 57 -30.62 -6.48 -7.63
N PHE A 58 -30.61 -6.86 -8.92
CA PHE A 58 -29.38 -7.09 -9.68
C PHE A 58 -28.57 -5.81 -9.91
N ILE A 59 -29.24 -4.73 -10.33
CA ILE A 59 -28.60 -3.42 -10.51
C ILE A 59 -28.06 -2.91 -9.17
N PHE A 60 -28.85 -3.02 -8.10
CA PHE A 60 -28.45 -2.64 -6.75
C PHE A 60 -27.20 -3.42 -6.29
N THR A 61 -27.18 -4.73 -6.52
CA THR A 61 -26.04 -5.62 -6.21
C THR A 61 -24.77 -5.18 -6.92
N GLY A 62 -24.86 -4.89 -8.23
CA GLY A 62 -23.73 -4.42 -9.02
C GLY A 62 -23.19 -3.08 -8.52
N PHE A 63 -24.08 -2.12 -8.28
CA PHE A 63 -23.72 -0.82 -7.70
C PHE A 63 -23.07 -0.96 -6.32
N TYR A 64 -23.60 -1.84 -5.47
CA TYR A 64 -23.07 -2.11 -4.15
C TYR A 64 -21.64 -2.69 -4.21
N LEU A 65 -21.39 -3.70 -5.05
CA LEU A 65 -20.03 -4.25 -5.23
C LEU A 65 -19.06 -3.22 -5.80
N GLN A 66 -19.51 -2.43 -6.78
CA GLN A 66 -18.69 -1.38 -7.36
C GLN A 66 -18.28 -0.37 -6.27
N HIS A 67 -19.21 0.05 -5.41
CA HIS A 67 -18.90 0.97 -4.33
C HIS A 67 -17.96 0.37 -3.28
N LEU A 68 -18.13 -0.91 -2.98
CA LEU A 68 -17.43 -1.61 -1.89
C LEU A 68 -16.01 -2.04 -2.27
N ILE A 69 -15.78 -2.42 -3.54
CA ILE A 69 -14.48 -2.90 -4.03
C ILE A 69 -13.75 -1.80 -4.79
N VAL A 70 -14.40 -1.18 -5.79
CA VAL A 70 -13.71 -0.33 -6.76
C VAL A 70 -13.24 0.98 -6.13
N ARG A 71 -14.04 1.59 -5.25
CA ARG A 71 -13.67 2.84 -4.57
C ARG A 71 -12.40 2.72 -3.72
N PRO A 72 -12.28 1.76 -2.77
CA PRO A 72 -11.05 1.61 -2.00
C PRO A 72 -9.85 1.26 -2.88
N VAL A 73 -10.03 0.44 -3.92
CA VAL A 73 -8.95 0.14 -4.89
C VAL A 73 -8.48 1.42 -5.60
N GLN A 74 -9.38 2.25 -6.09
CA GLN A 74 -9.04 3.50 -6.74
C GLN A 74 -8.34 4.49 -5.80
N ALA A 75 -8.75 4.54 -4.52
CA ALA A 75 -8.10 5.38 -3.53
C ALA A 75 -6.64 4.94 -3.25
N LEU A 76 -6.41 3.62 -3.14
CA LEU A 76 -5.06 3.08 -2.97
C LEU A 76 -4.18 3.36 -4.20
N VAL A 77 -4.69 3.06 -5.40
CA VAL A 77 -3.96 3.32 -6.66
C VAL A 77 -3.66 4.80 -6.84
N GLY A 78 -4.62 5.68 -6.53
CA GLY A 78 -4.42 7.12 -6.59
C GLY A 78 -3.29 7.59 -5.68
N THR A 79 -3.27 7.10 -4.43
CA THR A 79 -2.22 7.44 -3.45
C THR A 79 -0.85 6.91 -3.90
N LEU A 80 -0.78 5.69 -4.44
CA LEU A 80 0.46 5.13 -4.99
C LEU A 80 0.96 5.93 -6.21
N HIS A 81 0.05 6.34 -7.09
CA HIS A 81 0.40 7.13 -8.26
C HIS A 81 0.94 8.51 -7.88
N GLU A 82 0.34 9.14 -6.86
CA GLU A 82 0.81 10.39 -6.26
C GLU A 82 2.23 10.23 -5.67
N SER A 83 2.46 9.21 -4.84
CA SER A 83 3.76 8.92 -4.22
C SER A 83 4.85 8.62 -5.27
N ASN A 84 4.51 7.93 -6.36
CA ASN A 84 5.45 7.65 -7.44
C ASN A 84 5.81 8.90 -8.26
N ARG A 85 4.88 9.85 -8.46
CA ARG A 85 5.13 11.10 -9.22
C ARG A 85 5.93 12.14 -8.45
N GLN A 86 5.83 12.17 -7.12
CA GLN A 86 6.52 13.15 -6.27
C GLN A 86 7.99 12.78 -5.98
N GLY A 87 8.56 11.79 -6.67
CA GLY A 87 10.00 11.52 -6.63
C GLY A 87 10.46 10.70 -5.43
N ALA A 88 9.75 9.61 -5.12
CA ALA A 88 10.03 8.74 -3.99
C ALA A 88 9.97 9.45 -2.62
N ASP A 89 8.99 10.34 -2.46
CA ASP A 89 8.60 10.80 -1.14
C ASP A 89 7.89 9.64 -0.41
N LEU A 90 8.70 8.87 0.32
CA LEU A 90 8.28 7.72 1.14
C LEU A 90 7.53 8.14 2.41
N SER A 91 7.26 9.44 2.61
CA SER A 91 6.46 9.93 3.75
C SER A 91 4.96 9.67 3.59
N GLN A 92 4.47 9.49 2.35
CA GLN A 92 3.05 9.23 2.10
C GLN A 92 2.66 7.81 2.51
N ARG A 93 1.54 7.71 3.25
CA ARG A 93 1.00 6.42 3.73
C ARG A 93 -0.32 6.10 3.03
N LEU A 94 -0.52 4.83 2.72
CA LEU A 94 -1.79 4.34 2.20
C LEU A 94 -2.89 4.42 3.28
N PRO A 95 -4.10 4.86 2.90
CA PRO A 95 -5.19 5.03 3.86
C PRO A 95 -5.90 3.70 4.20
N ALA A 96 -6.15 3.47 5.49
CA ALA A 96 -6.74 2.24 6.04
C ALA A 96 -8.24 2.38 6.38
N PHE A 97 -9.07 2.73 5.39
CA PHE A 97 -10.48 3.08 5.62
C PHE A 97 -11.40 1.93 6.05
N THR A 98 -11.13 0.69 5.62
CA THR A 98 -12.02 -0.48 5.79
C THR A 98 -11.49 -1.47 6.83
N PHE A 99 -12.32 -2.33 7.44
CA PHE A 99 -11.84 -3.38 8.37
C PHE A 99 -11.47 -4.71 7.69
N ASP A 100 -11.31 -4.70 6.37
CA ASP A 100 -11.11 -5.90 5.54
C ASP A 100 -9.68 -6.01 5.01
N GLU A 101 -9.47 -6.91 4.06
CA GLU A 101 -8.18 -7.22 3.44
C GLU A 101 -7.49 -5.97 2.85
N PHE A 102 -8.24 -4.92 2.47
CA PHE A 102 -7.64 -3.67 1.99
C PHE A 102 -6.93 -2.89 3.09
N ARG A 103 -7.38 -2.95 4.35
CA ARG A 103 -6.63 -2.36 5.46
C ARG A 103 -5.37 -3.13 5.75
N THR A 104 -5.44 -4.46 5.82
CA THR A 104 -4.24 -5.28 6.02
C THR A 104 -3.22 -5.01 4.91
N LEU A 105 -3.64 -4.92 3.65
CA LEU A 105 -2.77 -4.55 2.54
C LEU A 105 -2.12 -3.17 2.74
N SER A 106 -2.91 -2.18 3.18
CA SER A 106 -2.42 -0.82 3.43
C SER A 106 -1.41 -0.77 4.58
N GLU A 107 -1.68 -1.48 5.66
CA GLU A 107 -0.82 -1.57 6.85
C GLU A 107 0.52 -2.23 6.51
N GLU A 108 0.49 -3.39 5.83
CA GLU A 108 1.70 -4.11 5.42
C GLU A 108 2.53 -3.31 4.41
N PHE A 109 1.88 -2.63 3.45
CA PHE A 109 2.57 -1.73 2.54
C PHE A 109 3.24 -0.57 3.28
N ASN A 110 2.53 0.06 4.22
CA ASN A 110 3.08 1.15 5.02
C ASN A 110 4.25 0.70 5.89
N TYR A 111 4.21 -0.52 6.41
CA TYR A 111 5.32 -1.12 7.14
C TYR A 111 6.53 -1.34 6.23
N PHE A 112 6.32 -1.91 5.04
CA PHE A 112 7.35 -2.08 4.03
C PHE A 112 8.02 -0.75 3.63
N VAL A 113 7.24 0.29 3.36
CA VAL A 113 7.76 1.63 3.02
C VAL A 113 8.57 2.25 4.17
N ALA A 114 8.15 2.03 5.41
CA ALA A 114 8.89 2.50 6.58
C ALA A 114 10.26 1.82 6.69
N GLN A 115 10.33 0.49 6.47
CA GLN A 115 11.58 -0.25 6.44
C GLN A 115 12.49 0.21 5.29
N LEU A 116 11.92 0.43 4.11
CA LEU A 116 12.66 0.95 2.96
C LEU A 116 13.28 2.32 3.26
N SER A 117 12.52 3.20 3.91
CA SER A 117 12.99 4.53 4.33
C SER A 117 14.15 4.44 5.32
N GLU A 118 14.10 3.50 6.27
CA GLU A 118 15.19 3.28 7.23
C GLU A 118 16.48 2.79 6.54
N VAL A 119 16.35 1.84 5.60
CA VAL A 119 17.50 1.33 4.83
C VAL A 119 18.12 2.44 3.99
N LEU A 120 17.30 3.24 3.29
CA LEU A 120 17.78 4.37 2.51
C LEU A 120 18.46 5.43 3.39
N GLY A 121 17.92 5.69 4.58
CA GLY A 121 18.55 6.57 5.57
C GLY A 121 19.94 6.09 5.97
N LYS A 122 20.10 4.79 6.24
CA LYS A 122 21.41 4.18 6.56
C LYS A 122 22.39 4.28 5.39
N VAL A 123 21.94 4.05 4.15
CA VAL A 123 22.78 4.19 2.96
C VAL A 123 23.25 5.64 2.80
N HIS A 124 22.36 6.61 3.03
CA HIS A 124 22.72 8.02 2.91
C HIS A 124 23.72 8.44 3.99
N GLN A 125 23.51 8.03 5.24
CA GLN A 125 24.46 8.25 6.32
C GLN A 125 25.82 7.62 5.99
N GLN A 126 25.84 6.38 5.53
CA GLN A 126 27.09 5.69 5.20
C GLN A 126 27.82 6.33 4.01
N ALA A 127 27.11 6.90 3.05
CA ALA A 127 27.70 7.68 1.97
C ALA A 127 28.36 8.98 2.50
N GLN A 128 27.73 9.64 3.48
CA GLN A 128 28.30 10.82 4.14
C GLN A 128 29.56 10.46 4.94
N ASP A 129 29.49 9.41 5.77
CA ASP A 129 30.63 8.92 6.56
C ASP A 129 31.81 8.54 5.64
N ASN A 130 31.54 7.91 4.49
CA ASN A 130 32.56 7.56 3.51
C ASN A 130 33.20 8.81 2.87
N HIS A 131 32.42 9.85 2.60
CA HIS A 131 32.95 11.13 2.14
C HIS A 131 33.88 11.77 3.17
N GLU A 132 33.49 11.78 4.45
CA GLU A 132 34.32 12.29 5.54
C GLU A 132 35.62 11.49 5.69
N ILE A 133 35.56 10.15 5.63
CA ILE A 133 36.73 9.28 5.67
C ILE A 133 37.67 9.60 4.50
N ASN A 134 37.14 9.82 3.30
CA ASN A 134 37.95 10.15 2.12
C ASN A 134 38.67 11.49 2.27
N GLU A 135 38.00 12.52 2.83
CA GLU A 135 38.63 13.81 3.18
C GLU A 135 39.75 13.64 4.20
N GLN A 136 39.51 12.85 5.26
CA GLN A 136 40.53 12.56 6.28
C GLN A 136 41.74 11.82 5.68
N VAL A 137 41.51 10.80 4.84
CA VAL A 137 42.58 10.07 4.14
C VAL A 137 43.36 11.01 3.23
N SER A 138 42.67 11.87 2.47
CA SER A 138 43.29 12.87 1.61
C SER A 138 44.17 13.85 2.41
N ALA A 139 43.70 14.30 3.57
CA ALA A 139 44.47 15.13 4.49
C ALA A 139 45.71 14.40 5.05
N ALA A 140 45.55 13.14 5.48
CA ALA A 140 46.65 12.31 5.97
C ALA A 140 47.72 12.06 4.89
N VAL A 141 47.30 11.79 3.65
CA VAL A 141 48.22 11.64 2.50
C VAL A 141 48.96 12.95 2.22
N LYS A 142 48.27 14.10 2.25
CA LYS A 142 48.91 15.42 2.10
C LYS A 142 49.96 15.67 3.20
N GLN A 143 49.64 15.37 4.45
CA GLN A 143 50.57 15.52 5.57
C GLN A 143 51.78 14.59 5.43
N THR A 144 51.55 13.34 5.05
CA THR A 144 52.62 12.37 4.79
C THR A 144 53.54 12.83 3.67
N ARG A 145 53.00 13.37 2.56
CA ARG A 145 53.81 13.96 1.48
C ARG A 145 54.67 15.12 1.95
N ARG A 146 54.15 16.01 2.80
CA ARG A 146 54.92 17.13 3.38
C ARG A 146 56.09 16.61 4.22
N ASN A 147 55.83 15.63 5.10
CA ASN A 147 56.88 15.03 5.93
C ASN A 147 57.98 14.36 5.08
N LEU A 148 57.60 13.70 3.98
CA LEU A 148 58.56 13.10 3.05
C LEU A 148 59.41 14.16 2.34
N GLN A 149 58.80 15.26 1.88
CA GLN A 149 59.53 16.38 1.28
C GLN A 149 60.50 17.04 2.26
N ASP A 150 60.09 17.28 3.50
CA ASP A 150 60.96 17.82 4.54
C ASP A 150 62.13 16.86 4.86
N THR A 151 61.85 15.55 4.87
CA THR A 151 62.88 14.52 5.09
C THR A 151 63.86 14.45 3.93
N GLU A 152 63.39 14.55 2.68
CA GLU A 152 64.25 14.63 1.50
C GLU A 152 65.10 15.89 1.50
N GLN A 153 64.52 17.05 1.82
CA GLN A 153 65.26 18.31 1.94
C GLN A 153 66.34 18.23 3.00
N ARG A 154 66.01 17.71 4.20
CA ARG A 154 67.00 17.49 5.27
C ARG A 154 68.12 16.54 4.83
N ASN A 155 67.78 15.45 4.16
CA ASN A 155 68.79 14.53 3.63
C ASN A 155 69.69 15.21 2.60
N GLN A 156 69.15 16.02 1.69
CA GLN A 156 69.95 16.78 0.72
C GLN A 156 70.87 17.79 1.39
N GLN A 157 70.41 18.41 2.49
CA GLN A 157 71.19 19.39 3.25
C GLN A 157 72.37 18.71 3.98
N ILE A 158 72.12 17.60 4.67
CA ILE A 158 73.18 16.77 5.29
C ILE A 158 74.21 16.34 4.24
N ARG A 159 73.77 15.97 3.04
CA ARG A 159 74.63 15.52 1.95
C ARG A 159 75.45 16.64 1.29
N ARG A 160 75.06 17.91 1.47
CA ARG A 160 75.83 19.08 1.04
C ARG A 160 76.82 19.54 2.10
N ASP A 161 76.53 19.30 3.37
CA ASP A 161 77.35 19.71 4.52
C ASP A 161 78.43 18.67 4.88
N SER A 162 78.41 17.48 4.25
CA SER A 162 79.40 16.40 4.35
C SER A 162 80.40 16.41 3.20
#